data_AF-A0A372QFH3-F1
#
_entry.id   AF-A0A372QFH3-F1
#
_cell.length_a   1.000
_cell.length_b   1.000
_cell.length_c   1.000
_cell.angle_alpha   90.00
_cell.angle_beta   90.00
_cell.angle_gamma   90.00
#
_symmetry.space_group_name_H-M   'P 1'
#
loop_
_entity.id
_entity.type
_entity.pdbx_description
1 polymer ?
#
loop_
_entity_poly.entity_id
_entity_poly.type
_entity_poly.pdbx_seq_one_letter_code
_entity_poly.pdbx_strand_id
1 'polypeptide(L)'
;MSSLKENPAIKSDCSHIDDTNDEDTYEFVDGCDENGEEVVPQKRAKHDTSKNSNNVQPNESLSVLKDYIEITPEELDKKFSDMKRLEAENSSLSENLKQKSRDLNSMIEKFNKISDLNKELQNENKKLKEDNDNLLSEKQVFAKVKDSYETKIKDLELKLQAQKTHDQAEEIITSLQSQLSDLKQRNTKLKDEASRYQSELGDAISVRLDNNDQNNPVHLKQDILSLQRTLENYVTNLKVNIDINVKEVNVLIRQYGCQREMKPGKLDKPFIKAVLQRKVLQQIFDFSKNYRKYRNNGCSLESEIDLKTNELSNMIKKFSETRVGNDEVSKVTAIKIRQQVYQLLGNRGFSDIISSQGTHIHNFIFHYSKNLNEIMNQYRQINDVDRRNEVEKLAQTLIRDVLRIFWFRLMIQEPIPEIKFFESNDKINPDLMIGRWEDYNFDEICVDLCYFPLVGRDLDSDYKVITPSKIISRPIKNQLDSNGEENVQNKNDGSIGYNLTRFLNFKLL
;
A
#
# COMPACT_ATOMS: atom_id res chain seq x y z
N MET A 1 -12.13 3.01 -13.66
CA MET A 1 -12.96 1.80 -13.59
C MET A 1 -12.66 1.08 -12.28
N SER A 2 -13.71 0.56 -11.64
CA SER A 2 -13.76 -0.25 -10.41
C SER A 2 -13.53 0.46 -9.06
N SER A 3 -14.67 0.61 -8.37
CA SER A 3 -14.92 0.98 -6.99
C SER A 3 -14.54 -0.12 -5.99
N LEU A 4 -14.24 0.25 -4.73
CA LEU A 4 -14.87 -0.36 -3.55
C LEU A 4 -14.68 0.53 -2.32
N LYS A 5 -15.79 0.72 -1.58
CA LYS A 5 -15.97 1.55 -0.39
C LYS A 5 -15.78 0.74 0.91
N GLU A 6 -15.29 1.45 1.94
CA GLU A 6 -15.67 1.47 3.37
C GLU A 6 -15.84 0.15 4.19
N ASN A 7 -14.93 -0.03 5.18
CA ASN A 7 -15.08 -0.18 6.67
C ASN A 7 -16.42 -0.67 7.32
N PRO A 8 -16.52 -1.06 8.63
CA PRO A 8 -15.52 -1.24 9.73
C PRO A 8 -15.74 -2.43 10.74
N ALA A 9 -14.80 -2.57 11.69
CA ALA A 9 -14.83 -3.08 13.09
C ALA A 9 -15.91 -4.06 13.63
N ILE A 10 -15.51 -5.02 14.48
CA ILE A 10 -16.08 -5.33 15.82
C ILE A 10 -15.14 -6.25 16.66
N LYS A 11 -15.30 -6.08 17.98
CA LYS A 11 -14.62 -6.49 19.22
C LYS A 11 -14.54 -8.00 19.57
N SER A 12 -13.56 -8.31 20.45
CA SER A 12 -13.62 -9.05 21.75
C SER A 12 -14.42 -10.35 21.86
N ASP A 13 -13.79 -11.45 22.29
CA ASP A 13 -13.93 -11.97 23.66
C ASP A 13 -13.18 -13.30 23.89
N CYS A 14 -12.83 -13.51 25.16
CA CYS A 14 -12.17 -14.67 25.73
C CYS A 14 -13.08 -15.90 25.89
N SER A 15 -12.38 -17.03 26.00
CA SER A 15 -12.61 -18.17 26.91
C SER A 15 -13.46 -19.38 26.46
N HIS A 16 -12.76 -20.52 26.53
CA HIS A 16 -13.09 -21.74 27.29
C HIS A 16 -13.86 -22.90 26.61
N ILE A 17 -13.31 -24.09 26.92
CA ILE A 17 -13.97 -25.34 27.37
C ILE A 17 -13.89 -26.59 26.45
N ASP A 18 -13.16 -27.54 27.02
CA ASP A 18 -13.40 -28.98 27.22
C ASP A 18 -13.05 -30.06 26.19
N ASP A 19 -12.26 -30.99 26.76
CA ASP A 19 -12.42 -32.44 26.82
C ASP A 19 -12.47 -33.24 25.52
N THR A 20 -11.62 -34.28 25.44
CA THR A 20 -12.10 -35.64 25.66
C THR A 20 -10.98 -36.68 25.74
N ASN A 21 -11.25 -37.65 26.61
CA ASN A 21 -10.65 -38.97 26.82
C ASN A 21 -10.38 -39.76 25.53
N ASP A 22 -9.51 -40.77 25.58
CA ASP A 22 -9.98 -42.15 25.60
C ASP A 22 -8.85 -43.18 25.78
N GLU A 23 -9.20 -44.16 26.62
CA GLU A 23 -8.63 -45.49 26.74
C GLU A 23 -8.66 -46.22 25.38
N ASP A 24 -7.71 -47.12 25.11
CA ASP A 24 -7.99 -48.55 25.22
C ASP A 24 -6.80 -49.46 24.83
N THR A 25 -6.60 -50.44 25.73
CA THR A 25 -6.28 -51.87 25.53
C THR A 25 -5.66 -52.39 24.22
N TYR A 26 -4.73 -53.36 24.34
CA TYR A 26 -4.90 -54.73 23.82
C TYR A 26 -3.92 -55.72 24.48
N GLU A 27 -4.50 -56.83 24.93
CA GLU A 27 -3.90 -58.06 25.45
C GLU A 27 -3.18 -58.90 24.37
N PHE A 28 -2.34 -59.84 24.80
CA PHE A 28 -2.33 -61.30 24.51
C PHE A 28 -1.03 -61.87 25.13
N VAL A 29 -1.08 -62.60 26.26
CA VAL A 29 -1.44 -64.03 26.44
C VAL A 29 -0.45 -64.99 25.75
N ASP A 30 0.38 -65.64 26.57
CA ASP A 30 0.53 -67.10 26.71
C ASP A 30 1.56 -67.30 27.84
N GLY A 31 1.35 -68.10 28.89
CA GLY A 31 0.44 -69.22 29.05
C GLY A 31 1.24 -70.40 29.58
N CYS A 32 0.91 -70.81 30.81
CA CYS A 32 0.94 -72.20 31.30
C CYS A 32 2.30 -72.86 31.59
N ASP A 33 2.48 -73.74 32.57
CA ASP A 33 1.63 -74.17 33.68
C ASP A 33 2.45 -75.08 34.63
N GLU A 34 2.03 -75.06 35.90
CA GLU A 34 1.78 -76.18 36.80
C GLU A 34 2.83 -77.25 37.19
N ASN A 35 2.91 -77.37 38.53
CA ASN A 35 2.75 -78.59 39.35
C ASN A 35 3.77 -79.73 39.26
N GLY A 36 4.18 -80.19 40.44
CA GLY A 36 4.90 -81.46 40.58
C GLY A 36 5.41 -81.69 42.00
N GLU A 37 4.52 -82.16 42.87
CA GLU A 37 4.86 -82.76 44.15
C GLU A 37 5.84 -83.94 44.00
N GLU A 38 6.45 -84.27 45.15
CA GLU A 38 6.43 -85.60 45.75
C GLU A 38 7.78 -86.35 45.90
N VAL A 39 7.78 -87.09 47.01
CA VAL A 39 8.55 -88.30 47.33
C VAL A 39 9.89 -88.13 48.06
N VAL A 40 9.77 -88.02 49.38
CA VAL A 40 10.65 -88.73 50.34
C VAL A 40 10.55 -90.24 50.09
N PRO A 41 11.65 -91.01 50.17
CA PRO A 41 11.73 -92.00 51.25
C PRO A 41 13.13 -92.00 51.87
N GLN A 42 13.26 -91.77 53.18
CA GLN A 42 13.28 -92.84 54.18
C GLN A 42 13.98 -94.13 53.71
N LYS A 43 15.07 -94.49 54.36
CA LYS A 43 15.13 -95.63 55.31
C LYS A 43 16.55 -95.73 55.87
N ARG A 44 16.68 -95.64 57.19
CA ARG A 44 16.65 -96.75 58.18
C ARG A 44 17.91 -97.63 58.04
N ALA A 45 18.53 -98.12 59.09
CA ALA A 45 18.10 -98.33 60.47
C ALA A 45 19.37 -98.41 61.33
N LYS A 46 19.35 -97.96 62.60
CA LYS A 46 19.09 -98.78 63.81
C LYS A 46 20.10 -99.93 63.97
N HIS A 47 20.71 -100.17 65.11
CA HIS A 47 20.20 -100.20 66.48
C HIS A 47 21.44 -100.00 67.41
N ASP A 48 21.35 -99.31 68.55
CA ASP A 48 20.91 -99.85 69.85
C ASP A 48 21.62 -101.17 70.21
N THR A 49 21.99 -101.50 71.44
CA THR A 49 21.84 -100.88 72.75
C THR A 49 22.73 -101.68 73.71
N SER A 50 23.14 -101.05 74.81
CA SER A 50 22.99 -101.59 76.17
C SER A 50 23.84 -102.78 76.68
N LYS A 51 24.48 -102.46 77.81
CA LYS A 51 24.58 -103.22 79.09
C LYS A 51 25.66 -104.29 79.26
N ASN A 52 26.56 -103.95 80.21
CA ASN A 52 26.67 -104.53 81.55
C ASN A 52 27.11 -106.00 81.68
N SER A 53 28.27 -106.23 82.29
CA SER A 53 28.40 -106.92 83.61
C SER A 53 29.79 -107.53 83.81
N ASN A 54 30.41 -107.13 84.93
CA ASN A 54 30.92 -108.00 85.99
C ASN A 54 31.55 -109.36 85.66
N ASN A 55 32.86 -109.42 85.93
CA ASN A 55 33.46 -110.17 87.06
C ASN A 55 33.86 -111.65 86.84
N VAL A 56 34.93 -112.01 87.58
CA VAL A 56 35.31 -113.34 88.11
C VAL A 56 36.40 -114.15 87.34
N GLN A 57 37.57 -114.23 88.00
CA GLN A 57 38.62 -115.26 87.96
C GLN A 57 38.07 -116.70 88.15
N PRO A 58 38.76 -117.79 87.76
CA PRO A 58 39.68 -118.52 88.68
C PRO A 58 40.92 -119.08 87.93
N ASN A 59 42.12 -119.18 88.50
CA ASN A 59 42.59 -120.00 89.63
C ASN A 59 42.70 -121.50 89.32
N GLU A 60 43.71 -122.11 89.94
CA GLU A 60 44.02 -123.55 90.06
C GLU A 60 44.86 -124.20 88.94
N SER A 61 45.76 -125.15 89.18
CA SER A 61 46.45 -125.70 90.37
C SER A 61 47.37 -126.82 89.86
N LEU A 62 48.52 -127.00 90.53
CA LEU A 62 49.17 -128.27 90.88
C LEU A 62 49.01 -129.50 89.95
N SER A 63 50.13 -130.15 89.61
CA SER A 63 50.31 -131.57 89.98
C SER A 63 51.68 -132.16 89.63
N VAL A 64 52.32 -132.69 90.70
CA VAL A 64 52.90 -134.05 90.78
C VAL A 64 54.25 -134.32 90.08
N LEU A 65 55.32 -134.20 90.89
CA LEU A 65 56.22 -135.26 91.38
C LEU A 65 56.41 -136.55 90.56
N LYS A 66 57.68 -137.01 90.54
CA LYS A 66 58.23 -138.37 90.21
C LYS A 66 58.56 -138.54 88.72
N ASP A 67 59.77 -138.87 88.28
CA ASP A 67 60.83 -139.67 88.90
C ASP A 67 62.24 -139.15 88.54
N TYR A 68 63.20 -139.52 89.38
CA TYR A 68 64.64 -139.40 89.16
C TYR A 68 65.02 -139.96 87.78
N ILE A 69 65.46 -139.07 86.89
CA ILE A 69 66.35 -139.41 85.80
C ILE A 69 67.56 -138.50 86.01
N GLU A 70 68.74 -139.10 86.15
CA GLU A 70 70.02 -138.39 86.26
C GLU A 70 70.17 -137.43 85.07
N ILE A 71 69.90 -136.14 85.30
CA ILE A 71 70.21 -135.09 84.35
C ILE A 71 71.64 -134.65 84.64
N THR A 72 72.51 -135.00 83.71
CA THR A 72 73.93 -134.65 83.70
C THR A 72 74.15 -133.13 83.72
N PRO A 73 75.27 -132.64 84.25
CA PRO A 73 75.58 -131.20 84.38
C PRO A 73 75.39 -130.35 83.11
N GLU A 74 75.40 -130.95 81.91
CA GLU A 74 75.26 -130.25 80.63
C GLU A 74 73.85 -129.71 80.31
N GLU A 75 72.75 -130.30 80.81
CA GLU A 75 71.40 -129.80 80.49
C GLU A 75 70.97 -128.60 81.37
N LEU A 76 71.57 -128.46 82.56
CA LEU A 76 71.30 -127.34 83.46
C LEU A 76 71.82 -126.01 82.88
N ASP A 77 72.99 -126.04 82.24
CA ASP A 77 73.58 -124.87 81.57
C ASP A 77 72.74 -124.41 80.37
N LYS A 78 72.07 -125.35 79.67
CA LYS A 78 71.21 -125.02 78.53
C LYS A 78 69.94 -124.29 78.97
N LYS A 79 69.28 -124.74 80.05
CA LYS A 79 68.07 -124.07 80.56
C LYS A 79 68.35 -122.69 81.16
N PHE A 80 69.52 -122.49 81.78
CA PHE A 80 69.91 -121.18 82.29
C PHE A 80 70.14 -120.17 81.14
N SER A 81 70.61 -120.66 79.99
CA SER A 81 70.82 -119.87 78.78
C SER A 81 69.50 -119.42 78.13
N ASP A 82 68.48 -120.30 78.07
CA ASP A 82 67.17 -119.94 77.51
C ASP A 82 66.37 -118.95 78.38
N MET A 83 66.47 -119.05 79.71
CA MET A 83 65.81 -118.09 80.62
C MET A 83 66.39 -116.68 80.47
N LYS A 84 67.72 -116.55 80.37
CA LYS A 84 68.37 -115.27 80.07
C LYS A 84 67.93 -114.68 78.73
N ARG A 85 67.64 -115.52 77.72
CA ARG A 85 67.16 -115.05 76.41
C ARG A 85 65.74 -114.50 76.48
N LEU A 86 64.84 -115.17 77.20
CA LEU A 86 63.45 -114.73 77.37
C LEU A 86 63.33 -113.44 78.20
N GLU A 87 64.18 -113.27 79.21
CA GLU A 87 64.20 -112.05 80.03
C GLU A 87 64.65 -110.81 79.21
N ALA A 88 65.58 -111.02 78.27
CA ALA A 88 66.00 -110.01 77.31
C ALA A 88 64.88 -109.67 76.29
N GLU A 89 64.16 -110.68 75.77
CA GLU A 89 63.03 -110.45 74.86
C GLU A 89 61.87 -109.70 75.54
N ASN A 90 61.54 -110.04 76.79
CA ASN A 90 60.45 -109.39 77.51
C ASN A 90 60.78 -107.93 77.87
N SER A 91 62.07 -107.65 78.16
CA SER A 91 62.56 -106.26 78.29
C SER A 91 62.43 -105.47 76.99
N SER A 92 62.77 -106.08 75.84
CA SER A 92 62.65 -105.44 74.53
C SER A 92 61.19 -105.14 74.14
N LEU A 93 60.26 -106.06 74.44
CA LEU A 93 58.82 -105.88 74.18
C LEU A 93 58.20 -104.76 75.02
N SER A 94 58.56 -104.66 76.30
CA SER A 94 58.12 -103.58 77.20
C SER A 94 58.55 -102.20 76.69
N GLU A 95 59.77 -102.11 76.18
CA GLU A 95 60.33 -100.87 75.64
C GLU A 95 59.64 -100.44 74.33
N ASN A 96 59.36 -101.39 73.44
CA ASN A 96 58.56 -101.15 72.22
C ASN A 96 57.13 -100.68 72.52
N LEU A 97 56.49 -101.23 73.55
CA LEU A 97 55.15 -100.83 73.99
C LEU A 97 55.14 -99.39 74.53
N LYS A 98 56.17 -99.02 75.31
CA LYS A 98 56.38 -97.64 75.76
C LYS A 98 56.62 -96.67 74.60
N GLN A 99 57.33 -97.11 73.54
CA GLN A 99 57.54 -96.27 72.36
C GLN A 99 56.24 -96.07 71.56
N LYS A 100 55.49 -97.14 71.27
CA LYS A 100 54.18 -97.03 70.60
C LYS A 100 53.18 -96.17 71.37
N SER A 101 53.18 -96.23 72.71
CA SER A 101 52.34 -95.37 73.54
C SER A 101 52.72 -93.89 73.40
N ARG A 102 54.02 -93.58 73.28
CA ARG A 102 54.50 -92.21 73.03
C ARG A 102 54.07 -91.72 71.64
N ASP A 103 54.18 -92.56 70.61
CA ASP A 103 53.79 -92.23 69.25
C ASP A 103 52.28 -91.98 69.13
N LEU A 104 51.46 -92.79 69.81
CA LEU A 104 50.01 -92.63 69.84
C LEU A 104 49.59 -91.31 70.51
N ASN A 105 50.21 -90.96 71.64
CA ASN A 105 49.93 -89.69 72.31
C ASN A 105 50.33 -88.50 71.43
N SER A 106 51.46 -88.57 70.71
CA SER A 106 51.85 -87.55 69.73
C SER A 106 50.83 -87.43 68.58
N MET A 107 50.27 -88.55 68.12
CA MET A 107 49.26 -88.55 67.06
C MET A 107 47.94 -87.92 67.53
N ILE A 108 47.51 -88.19 68.77
CA ILE A 108 46.33 -87.58 69.37
C ILE A 108 46.49 -86.05 69.47
N GLU A 109 47.65 -85.57 69.91
CA GLU A 109 47.94 -84.13 69.93
C GLU A 109 47.87 -83.49 68.53
N LYS A 110 48.41 -84.16 67.52
CA LYS A 110 48.32 -83.69 66.12
C LYS A 110 46.87 -83.68 65.62
N PHE A 111 46.08 -84.71 65.95
CA PHE A 111 44.68 -84.80 65.56
C PHE A 111 43.85 -83.67 66.18
N ASN A 112 44.05 -83.37 67.46
CA ASN A 112 43.36 -82.25 68.12
C ASN A 112 43.70 -80.91 67.46
N LYS A 113 44.98 -80.66 67.13
CA LYS A 113 45.38 -79.47 66.37
C LYS A 113 44.69 -79.37 65.01
N ILE A 114 44.61 -80.47 64.27
CA ILE A 114 43.91 -80.52 62.97
C ILE A 114 42.41 -80.23 63.15
N SER A 115 41.80 -80.78 64.19
CA SER A 115 40.38 -80.55 64.50
C SER A 115 40.11 -79.08 64.80
N ASP A 116 40.98 -78.41 65.56
CA ASP A 116 40.84 -76.99 65.88
C ASP A 116 41.01 -76.11 64.63
N LEU A 117 42.03 -76.39 63.81
CA LEU A 117 42.22 -75.74 62.50
C LEU A 117 41.01 -75.91 61.57
N ASN A 118 40.38 -77.09 61.56
CA ASN A 118 39.18 -77.32 60.75
C ASN A 118 37.99 -76.48 61.21
N LYS A 119 37.84 -76.26 62.52
CA LYS A 119 36.79 -75.37 63.05
C LYS A 119 37.04 -73.92 62.67
N GLU A 120 38.29 -73.45 62.74
CA GLU A 120 38.68 -72.11 62.30
C GLU A 120 38.37 -71.89 60.81
N LEU A 121 38.78 -72.84 59.94
CA LEU A 121 38.49 -72.80 58.51
C LEU A 121 36.98 -72.81 58.20
N GLN A 122 36.19 -73.56 58.96
CA GLN A 122 34.74 -73.56 58.79
C GLN A 122 34.12 -72.20 59.13
N ASN A 123 34.59 -71.56 60.20
CA ASN A 123 34.12 -70.23 60.58
C ASN A 123 34.52 -69.17 59.54
N GLU A 124 35.75 -69.25 59.03
CA GLU A 124 36.24 -68.32 58.00
C GLU A 124 35.48 -68.49 56.68
N ASN A 125 35.21 -69.71 56.24
CA ASN A 125 34.38 -69.99 55.07
C ASN A 125 32.95 -69.45 55.24
N LYS A 126 32.37 -69.55 56.44
CA LYS A 126 31.05 -68.98 56.71
C LYS A 126 31.08 -67.45 56.57
N LYS A 127 32.08 -66.79 57.14
CA LYS A 127 32.24 -65.34 57.04
C LYS A 127 32.46 -64.88 55.60
N LEU A 128 33.32 -65.57 54.85
CA LEU A 128 33.54 -65.29 53.42
C LEU A 128 32.26 -65.43 52.59
N LYS A 129 31.41 -66.40 52.93
CA LYS A 129 30.12 -66.58 52.26
C LYS A 129 29.18 -65.40 52.52
N GLU A 130 29.09 -64.96 53.78
CA GLU A 130 28.31 -63.78 54.17
C GLU A 130 28.82 -62.51 53.49
N ASP A 131 30.14 -62.29 53.45
CA ASP A 131 30.75 -61.14 52.76
C ASP A 131 30.49 -61.17 51.25
N ASN A 132 30.53 -62.35 50.63
CA ASN A 132 30.24 -62.52 49.20
C ASN A 132 28.76 -62.24 48.86
N ASP A 133 27.84 -62.69 49.72
CA ASP A 133 26.40 -62.41 49.56
C ASP A 133 26.12 -60.90 49.72
N ASN A 134 26.77 -60.24 50.69
CA ASN A 134 26.69 -58.79 50.88
C ASN A 134 27.21 -58.03 49.65
N LEU A 135 28.40 -58.38 49.14
CA LEU A 135 28.97 -57.78 47.93
C LEU A 135 28.07 -57.97 46.70
N LEU A 136 27.42 -59.13 46.58
CA LEU A 136 26.48 -59.40 45.50
C LEU A 136 25.27 -58.47 45.58
N SER A 137 24.74 -58.24 46.79
CA SER A 137 23.63 -57.32 47.02
C SER A 137 24.01 -55.87 46.70
N GLU A 138 25.19 -55.41 47.12
CA GLU A 138 25.69 -54.07 46.81
C GLU A 138 25.87 -53.89 45.30
N LYS A 139 26.44 -54.89 44.60
CA LYS A 139 26.59 -54.86 43.14
C LYS A 139 25.25 -54.70 42.43
N GLN A 140 24.18 -55.34 42.91
CA GLN A 140 22.84 -55.17 42.35
C GLN A 140 22.29 -53.77 42.59
N VAL A 141 22.52 -53.19 43.78
CA VAL A 141 22.13 -51.79 44.07
C VAL A 141 22.88 -50.83 43.15
N PHE A 142 24.20 -50.99 42.99
CA PHE A 142 24.99 -50.17 42.08
C PHE A 142 24.54 -50.29 40.62
N ALA A 143 24.15 -51.48 40.17
CA ALA A 143 23.60 -51.67 38.82
C ALA A 143 22.31 -50.85 38.62
N LYS A 144 21.36 -50.93 39.55
CA LYS A 144 20.11 -50.15 39.48
C LYS A 144 20.35 -48.64 39.50
N VAL A 145 21.29 -48.19 40.32
CA VAL A 145 21.68 -46.78 40.41
C VAL A 145 22.32 -46.32 39.10
N LYS A 146 23.21 -47.12 38.50
CA LYS A 146 23.81 -46.86 37.20
C LYS A 146 22.73 -46.67 36.12
N ASP A 147 21.78 -47.60 36.01
CA ASP A 147 20.71 -47.53 35.02
C ASP A 147 19.83 -46.28 35.19
N SER A 148 19.57 -45.88 36.45
CA SER A 148 18.86 -44.64 36.76
C SER A 148 19.61 -43.39 36.28
N TYR A 149 20.92 -43.32 36.53
CA TYR A 149 21.74 -42.20 36.07
C TYR A 149 21.89 -42.18 34.55
N GLU A 150 22.03 -43.33 33.91
CA GLU A 150 22.12 -43.44 32.45
C GLU A 150 20.82 -42.93 31.77
N THR A 151 19.67 -43.23 32.37
CA THR A 151 18.37 -42.69 31.91
C THR A 151 18.29 -41.16 32.05
N LYS A 152 18.76 -40.62 33.19
CA LYS A 152 18.80 -39.16 33.41
C LYS A 152 19.74 -38.46 32.44
N ILE A 153 20.89 -39.07 32.12
CA ILE A 153 21.84 -38.53 31.14
C ILE A 153 21.16 -38.42 29.76
N LYS A 154 20.47 -39.48 29.31
CA LYS A 154 19.73 -39.46 28.03
C LYS A 154 18.65 -38.38 27.98
N ASP A 155 17.88 -38.21 29.06
CA ASP A 155 16.86 -37.15 29.16
C ASP A 155 17.49 -35.74 29.08
N LEU A 156 18.62 -35.53 29.76
CA LEU A 156 19.35 -34.25 29.70
C LEU A 156 19.94 -33.98 28.30
N GLU A 157 20.45 -35.01 27.62
CA GLU A 157 20.94 -34.90 26.24
C GLU A 157 19.81 -34.50 25.27
N LEU A 158 18.64 -35.11 25.41
CA LEU A 158 17.46 -34.75 24.61
C LEU A 158 17.02 -33.31 24.85
N LYS A 159 16.98 -32.86 26.12
CA LYS A 159 16.66 -31.47 26.48
C LYS A 159 17.67 -30.48 25.92
N LEU A 160 18.96 -30.79 26.00
CA LEU A 160 20.02 -29.95 25.44
C LEU A 160 19.89 -29.84 23.92
N GLN A 161 19.54 -30.93 23.23
CA GLN A 161 19.33 -30.92 21.79
C GLN A 161 18.10 -30.08 21.40
N ALA A 162 16.99 -30.22 22.13
CA ALA A 162 15.79 -29.41 21.94
C ALA A 162 16.08 -27.91 22.14
N GLN A 163 16.87 -27.57 23.16
CA GLN A 163 17.26 -26.18 23.42
C GLN A 163 18.12 -25.60 22.30
N LYS A 164 19.09 -26.36 21.78
CA LYS A 164 19.87 -25.93 20.60
C LYS A 164 18.99 -25.64 19.39
N THR A 165 17.97 -26.49 19.14
CA THR A 165 17.04 -26.25 18.03
C THR A 165 16.13 -25.04 18.27
N HIS A 166 15.75 -24.77 19.52
CA HIS A 166 14.99 -23.58 19.89
C HIS A 166 15.81 -22.30 19.63
N ASP A 167 17.06 -22.26 20.10
CA ASP A 167 17.93 -21.10 19.91
C ASP A 167 18.14 -20.78 18.41
N GLN A 168 18.33 -21.81 17.58
CA GLN A 168 18.42 -21.66 16.12
C GLN A 168 17.12 -21.12 15.51
N ALA A 169 15.96 -21.61 15.96
CA ALA A 169 14.66 -21.13 15.49
C ALA A 169 14.43 -19.66 15.88
N GLU A 170 14.82 -19.25 17.08
CA GLU A 170 14.70 -17.87 17.57
C GLU A 170 15.56 -16.89 16.76
N GLU A 171 16.78 -17.29 16.39
CA GLU A 171 17.65 -16.50 15.51
C GLU A 171 17.03 -16.32 14.11
N ILE A 172 16.48 -17.40 13.54
CA ILE A 172 15.77 -17.35 12.24
C ILE A 172 14.55 -16.43 12.32
N ILE A 173 13.72 -16.56 13.37
CA ILE A 173 12.53 -15.73 13.57
C ILE A 173 12.93 -14.25 13.65
N THR A 174 13.97 -13.93 14.42
CA THR A 174 14.47 -12.56 14.59
C THR A 174 14.95 -11.99 13.25
N SER A 175 15.69 -12.77 12.47
CA SER A 175 16.15 -12.38 11.13
C SER A 175 14.98 -12.14 10.17
N LEU A 176 13.99 -13.03 10.14
CA LEU A 176 12.79 -12.87 9.31
C LEU A 176 11.95 -11.66 9.72
N GLN A 177 11.83 -11.37 11.02
CA GLN A 177 11.15 -10.18 11.52
C GLN A 177 11.85 -8.89 11.06
N SER A 178 13.19 -8.85 11.12
CA SER A 178 13.97 -7.72 10.62
C SER A 178 13.76 -7.53 9.12
N GLN A 179 13.84 -8.60 8.32
CA GLN A 179 13.59 -8.54 6.87
C GLN A 179 12.16 -8.06 6.56
N LEU A 180 11.17 -8.53 7.30
CA LEU A 180 9.77 -8.13 7.11
C LEU A 180 9.54 -6.66 7.44
N SER A 181 10.22 -6.15 8.48
CA SER A 181 10.23 -4.72 8.80
C SER A 181 10.84 -3.88 7.67
N ASP A 182 12.00 -4.30 7.16
CA ASP A 182 12.68 -3.63 6.05
C ASP A 182 11.83 -3.63 4.76
N LEU A 183 11.21 -4.77 4.42
CA LEU A 183 10.30 -4.87 3.28
C LEU A 183 9.09 -3.95 3.44
N LYS A 184 8.48 -3.90 4.62
CA LYS A 184 7.38 -2.98 4.90
C LYS A 184 7.79 -1.52 4.69
N GLN A 185 8.96 -1.13 5.21
CA GLN A 185 9.48 0.22 5.04
C GLN A 185 9.79 0.57 3.58
N ARG A 186 10.32 -0.39 2.80
CA ARG A 186 10.53 -0.18 1.36
C ARG A 186 9.21 -0.04 0.61
N ASN A 187 8.22 -0.84 0.96
CA ASN A 187 6.90 -0.81 0.32
C ASN A 187 6.18 0.52 0.60
N THR A 188 6.26 1.06 1.82
CA THR A 188 5.72 2.40 2.10
C THR A 188 6.41 3.48 1.29
N LYS A 189 7.75 3.48 1.22
CA LYS A 189 8.52 4.43 0.38
C LYS A 189 8.12 4.36 -1.09
N LEU A 190 8.00 3.14 -1.65
CA LEU A 190 7.58 2.95 -3.04
C LEU A 190 6.14 3.42 -3.28
N LYS A 191 5.24 3.24 -2.31
CA LYS A 191 3.86 3.73 -2.40
C LYS A 191 3.79 5.26 -2.37
N ASP A 192 4.59 5.90 -1.53
CA ASP A 192 4.68 7.35 -1.46
C ASP A 192 5.26 7.93 -2.77
N GLU A 193 6.30 7.29 -3.31
CA GLU A 193 6.90 7.65 -4.59
C GLU A 193 5.92 7.48 -5.75
N ALA A 194 5.22 6.35 -5.83
CA ALA A 194 4.19 6.12 -6.84
C ALA A 194 3.05 7.16 -6.74
N SER A 195 2.64 7.53 -5.52
CA SER A 195 1.61 8.55 -5.31
C SER A 195 2.08 9.93 -5.78
N ARG A 196 3.35 10.27 -5.52
CA ARG A 196 3.97 11.51 -6.03
C ARG A 196 4.00 11.54 -7.55
N TYR A 197 4.46 10.48 -8.21
CA TYR A 197 4.48 10.44 -9.68
C TYR A 197 3.08 10.50 -10.28
N GLN A 198 2.08 9.85 -9.65
CA GLN A 198 0.69 9.97 -10.10
C GLN A 198 0.16 11.39 -9.97
N SER A 199 0.51 12.10 -8.89
CA SER A 199 0.14 13.51 -8.73
C SER A 199 0.83 14.40 -9.77
N GLU A 200 2.15 14.29 -9.91
CA GLU A 200 2.95 15.06 -10.87
C GLU A 200 2.50 14.79 -12.32
N LEU A 201 2.18 13.54 -12.65
CA LEU A 201 1.62 13.16 -13.96
C LEU A 201 0.20 13.69 -14.16
N GLY A 202 -0.63 13.63 -13.11
CA GLY A 202 -1.96 14.23 -13.11
C GLY A 202 -1.90 15.72 -13.41
N ASP A 203 -1.00 16.44 -12.75
CA ASP A 203 -0.75 17.86 -13.01
C ASP A 203 -0.20 18.09 -14.42
N ALA A 204 0.71 17.23 -14.90
CA ALA A 204 1.29 17.30 -16.23
C ALA A 204 0.26 17.09 -17.35
N ILE A 205 -0.75 16.24 -17.15
CA ILE A 205 -1.77 15.91 -18.16
C ILE A 205 -3.03 16.78 -18.02
N SER A 206 -3.33 17.29 -16.82
CA SER A 206 -4.54 18.09 -16.61
C SER A 206 -4.53 19.35 -17.47
N VAL A 207 -5.58 19.48 -18.27
CA VAL A 207 -5.94 20.68 -19.06
C VAL A 207 -7.08 21.47 -18.39
N ARG A 208 -7.58 20.97 -17.26
CA ARG A 208 -8.61 21.66 -16.48
C ARG A 208 -7.96 22.75 -15.65
N LEU A 209 -8.57 23.92 -15.65
CA LEU A 209 -8.17 25.01 -14.78
C LEU A 209 -8.61 24.71 -13.34
N ASP A 210 -7.79 25.11 -12.37
CA ASP A 210 -8.14 24.99 -10.97
C ASP A 210 -9.35 25.87 -10.64
N ASN A 211 -10.13 25.47 -9.64
CA ASN A 211 -11.29 26.23 -9.18
C ASN A 211 -10.88 27.62 -8.66
N ASN A 212 -9.64 27.78 -8.19
CA ASN A 212 -9.10 29.05 -7.74
C ASN A 212 -8.42 29.87 -8.86
N ASP A 213 -8.27 29.31 -10.07
CA ASP A 213 -7.62 30.04 -11.18
C ASP A 213 -8.54 31.18 -11.66
N GLN A 214 -8.00 32.39 -11.73
CA GLN A 214 -8.72 33.58 -12.22
C GLN A 214 -9.27 33.37 -13.64
N ASN A 215 -8.72 32.44 -14.42
CA ASN A 215 -9.16 32.12 -15.77
C ASN A 215 -10.22 31.03 -15.83
N ASN A 216 -10.70 30.51 -14.69
CA ASN A 216 -11.81 29.56 -14.69
C ASN A 216 -13.06 30.16 -15.37
N PRO A 217 -13.99 29.32 -15.87
CA PRO A 217 -15.18 29.78 -16.58
C PRO A 217 -16.08 30.73 -15.77
N VAL A 218 -16.11 30.57 -14.44
CA VAL A 218 -16.95 31.39 -13.54
C VAL A 218 -16.45 32.83 -13.48
N HIS A 219 -15.14 33.02 -13.29
CA HIS A 219 -14.51 34.34 -13.31
C HIS A 219 -14.54 34.96 -14.71
N LEU A 220 -14.34 34.15 -15.77
CA LEU A 220 -14.49 34.61 -17.14
C LEU A 220 -15.89 35.20 -17.40
N LYS A 221 -16.95 34.49 -16.96
CA LYS A 221 -18.33 35.00 -17.03
C LYS A 221 -18.48 36.33 -16.29
N GLN A 222 -17.93 36.43 -15.07
CA GLN A 222 -18.01 37.66 -14.29
C GLN A 222 -17.31 38.84 -14.96
N ASP A 223 -16.15 38.60 -15.59
CA ASP A 223 -15.41 39.62 -16.32
C ASP A 223 -16.14 40.05 -17.60
N ILE A 224 -16.81 39.13 -18.31
CA ILE A 224 -17.68 39.48 -19.44
C ILE A 224 -18.85 40.36 -18.96
N LEU A 225 -19.46 40.04 -17.82
CA LEU A 225 -20.54 40.87 -17.24
C LEU A 225 -20.03 42.24 -16.81
N SER A 226 -18.81 42.33 -16.27
CA SER A 226 -18.16 43.61 -15.95
C SER A 226 -17.91 44.44 -17.21
N LEU A 227 -17.36 43.81 -18.26
CA LEU A 227 -17.16 44.44 -19.56
C LEU A 227 -18.46 44.99 -20.15
N GLN A 228 -19.57 44.24 -20.05
CA GLN A 228 -20.88 44.72 -20.50
C GLN A 228 -21.31 46.00 -19.78
N ARG A 229 -21.05 46.13 -18.47
CA ARG A 229 -21.35 47.36 -17.71
C ARG A 229 -20.44 48.52 -18.13
N THR A 230 -19.15 48.28 -18.31
CA THR A 230 -18.19 49.29 -18.79
C THR A 230 -18.58 49.80 -20.18
N LEU A 231 -18.95 48.89 -21.09
CA LEU A 231 -19.44 49.21 -22.42
C LEU A 231 -20.73 50.05 -22.35
N GLU A 232 -21.66 49.66 -21.48
CA GLU A 232 -22.91 50.37 -21.25
C GLU A 232 -22.69 51.80 -20.76
N ASN A 233 -21.74 52.00 -19.84
CA ASN A 233 -21.36 53.30 -19.30
C ASN A 233 -20.66 54.17 -20.34
N TYR A 234 -19.76 53.57 -21.13
CA TYR A 234 -19.02 54.26 -22.18
C TYR A 234 -19.93 54.87 -23.23
N VAL A 235 -20.95 54.14 -23.70
CA VAL A 235 -21.93 54.67 -24.67
C VAL A 235 -22.92 55.67 -24.04
N THR A 236 -22.89 55.82 -22.71
CA THR A 236 -23.74 56.70 -21.89
C THR A 236 -25.22 56.31 -21.89
N ASN A 237 -26.02 57.02 -21.09
CA ASN A 237 -27.48 56.89 -21.09
C ASN A 237 -28.16 57.70 -22.21
N LEU A 238 -27.41 58.47 -23.01
CA LEU A 238 -27.91 59.36 -24.07
C LEU A 238 -29.00 60.34 -23.58
N LYS A 239 -29.04 60.63 -22.26
CA LYS A 239 -29.88 61.65 -21.63
C LYS A 239 -29.10 62.97 -21.56
N VAL A 240 -29.81 64.05 -21.17
CA VAL A 240 -29.39 65.45 -20.90
C VAL A 240 -27.93 65.80 -21.26
N ASN A 241 -27.75 66.88 -22.05
CA ASN A 241 -26.46 67.39 -22.52
C ASN A 241 -25.68 66.43 -23.44
N ILE A 242 -26.42 65.59 -24.19
CA ILE A 242 -25.88 64.72 -25.23
C ILE A 242 -26.69 64.91 -26.52
N ASP A 243 -26.02 65.36 -27.57
CA ASP A 243 -26.61 65.46 -28.91
C ASP A 243 -26.36 64.17 -29.69
N ILE A 244 -27.39 63.69 -30.38
CA ILE A 244 -27.32 62.45 -31.16
C ILE A 244 -27.34 62.81 -32.64
N ASN A 245 -26.34 62.33 -33.38
CA ASN A 245 -26.32 62.45 -34.83
C ASN A 245 -27.20 61.37 -35.46
N VAL A 246 -28.49 61.68 -35.62
CA VAL A 246 -29.51 60.75 -36.12
C VAL A 246 -29.17 60.21 -37.52
N LYS A 247 -28.53 61.01 -38.37
CA LYS A 247 -28.15 60.60 -39.73
C LYS A 247 -27.14 59.46 -39.69
N GLU A 248 -26.05 59.64 -38.94
CA GLU A 248 -24.99 58.62 -38.78
C GLU A 248 -25.49 57.39 -38.04
N VAL A 249 -26.34 57.57 -37.03
CA VAL A 249 -26.98 56.44 -36.33
C VAL A 249 -27.85 55.62 -37.29
N ASN A 250 -28.64 56.25 -38.16
CA ASN A 250 -29.45 55.52 -39.15
C ASN A 250 -28.60 54.76 -40.18
N VAL A 251 -27.38 55.24 -40.49
CA VAL A 251 -26.43 54.48 -41.32
C VAL A 251 -26.03 53.18 -40.60
N LEU A 252 -25.70 53.23 -39.31
CA LEU A 252 -25.38 52.03 -38.53
C LEU A 252 -26.55 51.06 -38.41
N ILE A 253 -27.76 51.58 -38.19
CA ILE A 253 -28.98 50.77 -38.08
C ILE A 253 -29.19 49.94 -39.35
N ARG A 254 -29.06 50.58 -40.52
CA ARG A 254 -29.14 49.90 -41.83
C ARG A 254 -27.99 48.92 -42.02
N GLN A 255 -26.77 49.26 -41.61
CA GLN A 255 -25.61 48.37 -41.71
C GLN A 255 -25.82 47.06 -40.93
N TYR A 256 -26.57 47.10 -39.82
CA TYR A 256 -26.91 45.90 -39.03
C TYR A 256 -28.17 45.18 -39.49
N GLY A 257 -28.75 45.58 -40.64
CA GLY A 257 -29.94 44.94 -41.21
C GLY A 257 -31.25 45.26 -40.47
N CYS A 258 -31.23 46.17 -39.52
CA CYS A 258 -32.41 46.55 -38.76
C CYS A 258 -33.40 47.34 -39.63
N GLN A 259 -34.69 47.07 -39.47
CA GLN A 259 -35.76 47.70 -40.28
C GLN A 259 -36.25 49.04 -39.73
N ARG A 260 -35.73 49.47 -38.57
CA ARG A 260 -36.14 50.72 -37.91
C ARG A 260 -35.46 51.92 -38.55
N GLU A 261 -36.11 53.08 -38.41
CA GLU A 261 -35.51 54.37 -38.74
C GLU A 261 -35.76 55.35 -37.60
N MET A 262 -34.71 56.03 -37.14
CA MET A 262 -34.78 57.03 -36.09
C MET A 262 -35.13 58.39 -36.67
N LYS A 263 -36.05 59.10 -36.02
CA LYS A 263 -36.45 60.46 -36.39
C LYS A 263 -36.02 61.45 -35.29
N PRO A 264 -35.51 62.65 -35.63
CA PRO A 264 -35.01 63.62 -34.64
C PRO A 264 -35.97 63.96 -33.48
N GLY A 265 -37.29 63.92 -33.71
CA GLY A 265 -38.32 64.19 -32.68
C GLY A 265 -38.80 62.97 -31.89
N LYS A 266 -38.45 61.74 -32.29
CA LYS A 266 -38.87 60.49 -31.62
C LYS A 266 -37.73 59.49 -31.60
N LEU A 267 -36.81 59.69 -30.66
CA LEU A 267 -35.62 58.86 -30.51
C LEU A 267 -35.87 57.72 -29.53
N ASP A 268 -35.71 56.49 -30.01
CA ASP A 268 -35.61 55.31 -29.15
C ASP A 268 -34.19 55.24 -28.57
N LYS A 269 -33.96 55.99 -27.49
CA LYS A 269 -32.64 56.08 -26.85
C LYS A 269 -32.11 54.71 -26.39
N PRO A 270 -32.92 53.80 -25.79
CA PRO A 270 -32.49 52.43 -25.51
C PRO A 270 -31.98 51.69 -26.74
N PHE A 271 -32.68 51.78 -27.88
CA PHE A 271 -32.24 51.15 -29.12
C PHE A 271 -30.94 51.75 -29.65
N ILE A 272 -30.86 53.09 -29.73
CA ILE A 272 -29.65 53.79 -30.17
C ILE A 272 -28.45 53.41 -29.28
N LYS A 273 -28.65 53.34 -27.96
CA LYS A 273 -27.63 52.89 -27.02
C LYS A 273 -27.09 51.50 -27.40
N ALA A 274 -27.97 50.54 -27.70
CA ALA A 274 -27.56 49.20 -28.13
C ALA A 274 -26.80 49.21 -29.47
N VAL A 275 -27.25 50.01 -30.45
CA VAL A 275 -26.54 50.20 -31.74
C VAL A 275 -25.11 50.69 -31.51
N LEU A 276 -24.93 51.66 -30.61
CA LEU A 276 -23.60 52.18 -30.25
C LEU A 276 -22.76 51.15 -29.49
N GLN A 277 -23.35 50.30 -28.64
CA GLN A 277 -22.62 49.22 -27.97
C GLN A 277 -22.07 48.20 -28.98
N ARG A 278 -22.90 47.78 -29.96
CA ARG A 278 -22.45 46.91 -31.06
C ARG A 278 -21.30 47.56 -31.83
N LYS A 279 -21.43 48.85 -32.16
CA LYS A 279 -20.41 49.59 -32.91
C LYS A 279 -19.08 49.65 -32.17
N VAL A 280 -19.09 49.95 -30.88
CA VAL A 280 -17.87 50.00 -30.06
C VAL A 280 -17.16 48.65 -30.05
N LEU A 281 -17.88 47.56 -29.77
CA LEU A 281 -17.28 46.22 -29.77
C LEU A 281 -16.70 45.85 -31.13
N GLN A 282 -17.45 46.08 -32.22
CA GLN A 282 -16.97 45.82 -33.58
C GLN A 282 -15.71 46.61 -33.90
N GLN A 283 -15.65 47.89 -33.53
CA GLN A 283 -14.45 48.69 -33.78
C GLN A 283 -13.24 48.17 -33.02
N ILE A 284 -13.40 47.74 -31.76
CA ILE A 284 -12.29 47.14 -31.01
C ILE A 284 -11.87 45.80 -31.64
N PHE A 285 -12.81 45.00 -32.14
CA PHE A 285 -12.52 43.78 -32.90
C PHE A 285 -11.85 44.06 -34.25
N ASP A 286 -12.04 45.23 -34.84
CA ASP A 286 -11.35 45.65 -36.07
C ASP A 286 -9.94 46.18 -35.76
N PHE A 287 -9.77 46.92 -34.66
CA PHE A 287 -8.44 47.32 -34.16
C PHE A 287 -7.57 46.10 -33.89
N SER A 288 -8.16 45.03 -33.34
CA SER A 288 -7.43 43.81 -33.01
C SER A 288 -6.97 43.03 -34.25
N LYS A 289 -7.63 43.17 -35.40
CA LYS A 289 -7.12 42.61 -36.67
C LYS A 289 -5.81 43.29 -37.10
N ASN A 290 -5.61 44.54 -36.68
CA ASN A 290 -4.48 45.35 -37.10
C ASN A 290 -3.27 45.24 -36.17
N TYR A 291 -3.39 44.86 -34.88
CA TYR A 291 -2.19 44.77 -34.01
C TYR A 291 -1.14 43.75 -34.51
N ARG A 292 -1.59 42.68 -35.19
CA ARG A 292 -0.70 41.71 -35.88
C ARG A 292 0.07 42.29 -37.08
N LYS A 293 -0.34 43.43 -37.62
CA LYS A 293 0.33 44.13 -38.73
C LYS A 293 1.42 45.09 -38.23
N TYR A 294 1.41 45.49 -36.96
CA TYR A 294 2.42 46.38 -36.36
C TYR A 294 3.73 45.67 -35.98
N ARG A 295 4.18 44.71 -36.80
CA ARG A 295 5.39 43.90 -36.56
C ARG A 295 6.68 44.73 -36.51
N ASN A 296 6.72 45.87 -37.18
CA ASN A 296 7.98 46.56 -37.48
C ASN A 296 8.32 47.74 -36.56
N ASN A 297 7.49 48.07 -35.56
CA ASN A 297 7.71 49.24 -34.71
C ASN A 297 7.96 48.91 -33.22
N GLY A 298 8.36 47.67 -32.89
CA GLY A 298 8.61 47.27 -31.49
C GLY A 298 7.38 47.34 -30.59
N CYS A 299 6.17 47.30 -31.17
CA CYS A 299 4.92 47.69 -30.51
C CYS A 299 3.84 46.59 -30.38
N SER A 300 4.19 45.30 -30.41
CA SER A 300 3.39 44.31 -29.63
C SER A 300 4.08 42.96 -29.52
N LEU A 301 4.81 42.76 -28.42
CA LEU A 301 5.29 41.44 -28.00
C LEU A 301 4.12 40.44 -27.95
N GLU A 302 2.91 40.91 -27.64
CA GLU A 302 1.68 40.12 -27.63
C GLU A 302 1.42 39.44 -28.97
N SER A 303 1.63 40.14 -30.10
CA SER A 303 1.39 39.56 -31.43
C SER A 303 2.42 38.50 -31.81
N GLU A 304 3.68 38.73 -31.43
CA GLU A 304 4.78 37.82 -31.71
C GLU A 304 4.66 36.55 -30.87
N ILE A 305 4.37 36.69 -29.57
CA ILE A 305 4.11 35.58 -28.66
C ILE A 305 2.93 34.74 -29.17
N ASP A 306 1.81 35.38 -29.52
CA ASP A 306 0.61 34.73 -30.08
C ASP A 306 0.94 33.97 -31.38
N LEU A 307 1.69 34.56 -32.31
CA LEU A 307 2.13 33.90 -33.55
C LEU A 307 3.03 32.68 -33.27
N LYS A 308 4.08 32.85 -32.47
CA LYS A 308 5.04 31.78 -32.17
C LYS A 308 4.41 30.62 -31.42
N THR A 309 3.43 30.91 -30.57
CA THR A 309 2.65 29.89 -29.86
C THR A 309 1.82 29.05 -30.82
N ASN A 310 1.18 29.68 -31.80
CA ASN A 310 0.42 28.95 -32.83
C ASN A 310 1.33 28.09 -33.71
N GLU A 311 2.48 28.62 -34.15
CA GLU A 311 3.49 27.87 -34.91
C GLU A 311 3.98 26.64 -34.13
N LEU A 312 4.37 26.84 -32.86
CA LEU A 312 4.84 25.76 -31.99
C LEU A 312 3.75 24.71 -31.73
N SER A 313 2.52 25.14 -31.44
CA SER A 313 1.40 24.23 -31.19
C SER A 313 1.12 23.32 -32.38
N ASN A 314 1.17 23.87 -33.60
CA ASN A 314 1.00 23.09 -34.84
C ASN A 314 2.16 22.11 -35.05
N MET A 315 3.40 22.52 -34.78
CA MET A 315 4.55 21.63 -34.87
C MET A 315 4.45 20.47 -33.86
N ILE A 316 4.02 20.75 -32.62
CA ILE A 316 3.85 19.73 -31.57
C ILE A 316 2.74 18.76 -31.93
N LYS A 317 1.59 19.26 -32.42
CA LYS A 317 0.50 18.40 -32.89
C LYS A 317 0.96 17.48 -34.03
N LYS A 318 1.65 18.04 -35.03
CA LYS A 318 2.21 17.22 -36.12
C LYS A 318 3.24 16.22 -35.59
N PHE A 319 4.07 16.61 -34.63
CA PHE A 319 5.05 15.72 -34.02
C PHE A 319 4.36 14.56 -33.28
N SER A 320 3.34 14.82 -32.48
CA SER A 320 2.60 13.79 -31.73
C SER A 320 1.80 12.84 -32.64
N GLU A 321 1.30 13.33 -33.79
CA GLU A 321 0.57 12.50 -34.76
C GLU A 321 1.49 11.65 -35.67
N THR A 322 2.75 12.06 -35.87
CA THR A 322 3.64 11.43 -36.87
C THR A 322 4.75 10.56 -36.29
N ARG A 323 4.95 10.57 -34.97
CA ARG A 323 5.99 9.78 -34.29
C ARG A 323 5.37 8.69 -33.44
N VAL A 324 6.04 7.54 -33.38
CA VAL A 324 5.62 6.43 -32.52
C VAL A 324 5.80 6.85 -31.06
N GLY A 325 4.71 6.87 -30.32
CA GLY A 325 4.62 7.21 -28.91
C GLY A 325 3.16 7.13 -28.46
N ASN A 326 2.91 6.72 -27.22
CA ASN A 326 1.56 6.66 -26.66
C ASN A 326 1.49 7.36 -25.29
N ASP A 327 2.41 8.29 -25.01
CA ASP A 327 2.31 9.09 -23.80
C ASP A 327 1.16 10.10 -23.96
N GLU A 328 0.29 10.15 -22.96
CA GLU A 328 -0.81 11.11 -22.90
C GLU A 328 -0.31 12.56 -22.82
N VAL A 329 0.92 12.77 -22.32
CA VAL A 329 1.57 14.09 -22.21
C VAL A 329 1.70 14.74 -23.59
N SER A 330 2.23 14.05 -24.59
CA SER A 330 2.39 14.58 -25.95
C SER A 330 1.07 14.97 -26.61
N LYS A 331 -0.04 14.27 -26.29
CA LYS A 331 -1.37 14.56 -26.81
C LYS A 331 -1.91 15.90 -26.29
N VAL A 332 -1.62 16.24 -25.04
CA VAL A 332 -2.11 17.47 -24.38
C VAL A 332 -1.10 18.62 -24.36
N THR A 333 0.17 18.38 -24.72
CA THR A 333 1.25 19.38 -24.63
C THR A 333 0.92 20.67 -25.39
N ALA A 334 0.40 20.57 -26.61
CA ALA A 334 0.01 21.74 -27.39
C ALA A 334 -1.10 22.56 -26.70
N ILE A 335 -2.04 21.88 -26.04
CA ILE A 335 -3.11 22.53 -25.27
C ILE A 335 -2.51 23.28 -24.08
N LYS A 336 -1.61 22.65 -23.32
CA LYS A 336 -1.00 23.28 -22.14
C LYS A 336 -0.13 24.49 -22.48
N ILE A 337 0.64 24.41 -23.55
CA ILE A 337 1.43 25.56 -24.04
C ILE A 337 0.51 26.72 -24.39
N ARG A 338 -0.57 26.45 -25.15
CA ARG A 338 -1.60 27.44 -25.45
C ARG A 338 -2.15 28.06 -24.15
N GLN A 339 -2.60 27.25 -23.20
CA GLN A 339 -3.17 27.74 -21.93
C GLN A 339 -2.19 28.64 -21.16
N GLN A 340 -0.94 28.20 -20.98
CA GLN A 340 0.06 28.96 -20.24
C GLN A 340 0.42 30.28 -20.92
N VAL A 341 0.59 30.28 -22.25
CA VAL A 341 0.92 31.50 -22.98
C VAL A 341 -0.24 32.48 -22.95
N TYR A 342 -1.47 32.03 -23.19
CA TYR A 342 -2.62 32.92 -23.16
C TYR A 342 -2.99 33.37 -21.73
N GLN A 343 -2.61 32.63 -20.70
CA GLN A 343 -2.65 33.09 -19.30
C GLN A 343 -1.65 34.23 -19.07
N LEU A 344 -0.41 34.10 -19.56
CA LEU A 344 0.58 35.17 -19.53
C LEU A 344 0.08 36.43 -20.25
N LEU A 345 -0.44 36.28 -21.47
CA LEU A 345 -1.01 37.39 -22.25
C LEU A 345 -2.27 37.97 -21.61
N GLY A 346 -3.13 37.13 -21.03
CA GLY A 346 -4.31 37.58 -20.31
C GLY A 346 -3.97 38.43 -19.09
N ASN A 347 -2.87 38.10 -18.40
CA ASN A 347 -2.45 38.81 -17.19
C ASN A 347 -1.63 40.08 -17.47
N ARG A 348 -0.82 40.09 -18.55
CA ARG A 348 0.15 41.18 -18.81
C ARG A 348 0.01 41.86 -20.16
N GLY A 349 -0.75 41.30 -21.09
CA GLY A 349 -0.92 41.85 -22.42
C GLY A 349 -1.56 43.23 -22.37
N PHE A 350 -0.99 44.17 -23.10
CA PHE A 350 -1.44 45.57 -23.17
C PHE A 350 -1.47 46.34 -21.83
N SER A 351 -0.77 45.82 -20.81
CA SER A 351 -0.45 46.56 -19.59
C SER A 351 0.46 47.76 -19.90
N ASP A 352 0.57 48.68 -18.95
CA ASP A 352 1.48 49.83 -19.09
C ASP A 352 2.94 49.36 -19.22
N ILE A 353 3.71 50.08 -20.04
CA ILE A 353 5.09 49.76 -20.39
C ILE A 353 6.03 50.42 -19.39
N ILE A 354 6.94 49.64 -18.82
CA ILE A 354 8.02 50.12 -17.95
C ILE A 354 9.22 50.46 -18.83
N SER A 355 9.71 51.69 -18.72
CA SER A 355 10.89 52.18 -19.44
C SER A 355 11.84 52.92 -18.49
N SER A 356 13.02 53.31 -18.98
CA SER A 356 13.97 54.10 -18.18
C SER A 356 13.43 55.48 -17.78
N GLN A 357 12.42 55.99 -18.48
CA GLN A 357 11.71 57.23 -18.16
C GLN A 357 10.49 57.03 -17.24
N GLY A 358 10.26 55.82 -16.74
CA GLY A 358 9.12 55.45 -15.91
C GLY A 358 8.05 54.62 -16.66
N THR A 359 6.88 54.50 -16.04
CA THR A 359 5.74 53.72 -16.55
C THR A 359 4.85 54.60 -17.42
N HIS A 360 4.53 54.14 -18.63
CA HIS A 360 3.65 54.85 -19.56
C HIS A 360 2.62 53.92 -20.20
N ILE A 361 1.51 54.50 -20.67
CA ILE A 361 0.41 53.75 -21.29
C ILE A 361 0.91 53.03 -22.54
N HIS A 362 0.48 51.77 -22.70
CA HIS A 362 0.78 50.98 -23.88
C HIS A 362 0.40 51.71 -25.19
N ASN A 363 1.34 51.83 -26.13
CA ASN A 363 1.18 52.62 -27.36
C ASN A 363 -0.08 52.25 -28.16
N PHE A 364 -0.35 50.95 -28.33
CA PHE A 364 -1.58 50.46 -28.98
C PHE A 364 -2.84 50.97 -28.26
N ILE A 365 -2.89 50.86 -26.93
CA ILE A 365 -4.03 51.28 -26.13
C ILE A 365 -4.21 52.80 -26.23
N PHE A 366 -3.12 53.56 -26.09
CA PHE A 366 -3.16 55.01 -26.20
C PHE A 366 -3.73 55.47 -27.56
N HIS A 367 -3.19 54.93 -28.66
CA HIS A 367 -3.60 55.30 -30.01
C HIS A 367 -5.07 54.96 -30.27
N TYR A 368 -5.47 53.71 -30.02
CA TYR A 368 -6.82 53.26 -30.35
C TYR A 368 -7.88 53.78 -29.38
N SER A 369 -7.52 54.19 -28.16
CA SER A 369 -8.46 54.86 -27.25
C SER A 369 -8.87 56.23 -27.78
N LYS A 370 -7.92 57.02 -28.30
CA LYS A 370 -8.21 58.31 -28.92
C LYS A 370 -9.08 58.12 -30.17
N ASN A 371 -8.68 57.19 -31.04
CA ASN A 371 -9.42 56.87 -32.25
C ASN A 371 -10.86 56.41 -31.94
N LEU A 372 -11.05 55.55 -30.93
CA LEU A 372 -12.38 55.10 -30.52
C LEU A 372 -13.26 56.27 -30.07
N ASN A 373 -12.72 57.19 -29.26
CA ASN A 373 -13.44 58.39 -28.82
C ASN A 373 -13.84 59.28 -30.02
N GLU A 374 -12.92 59.50 -30.96
CA GLU A 374 -13.19 60.27 -32.18
C GLU A 374 -14.31 59.62 -33.02
N ILE A 375 -14.27 58.30 -33.24
CA ILE A 375 -15.33 57.56 -33.94
C ILE A 375 -16.66 57.73 -33.20
N MET A 376 -16.66 57.59 -31.87
CA MET A 376 -17.89 57.69 -31.09
C MET A 376 -18.50 59.09 -31.10
N ASN A 377 -17.67 60.13 -31.22
CA ASN A 377 -18.10 61.52 -31.32
C ASN A 377 -18.87 61.82 -32.62
N GLN A 378 -18.74 60.98 -33.66
CA GLN A 378 -19.54 61.10 -34.89
C GLN A 378 -21.01 60.76 -34.67
N TYR A 379 -21.31 59.89 -33.70
CA TYR A 379 -22.66 59.40 -33.42
C TYR A 379 -23.33 60.10 -32.23
N ARG A 380 -22.54 60.47 -31.21
CA ARG A 380 -23.01 61.21 -30.03
C ARG A 380 -22.00 62.30 -29.65
N GLN A 381 -22.48 63.49 -29.33
CA GLN A 381 -21.64 64.57 -28.80
C GLN A 381 -22.00 64.82 -27.33
N ILE A 382 -21.01 64.72 -26.43
CA ILE A 382 -21.19 64.99 -25.01
C ILE A 382 -20.79 66.45 -24.76
N ASN A 383 -21.78 67.29 -24.45
CA ASN A 383 -21.57 68.75 -24.33
C ASN A 383 -21.00 69.15 -22.96
N ASP A 384 -21.23 68.31 -21.95
CA ASP A 384 -20.65 68.47 -20.61
C ASP A 384 -19.19 68.01 -20.61
N VAL A 385 -18.26 68.93 -20.33
CA VAL A 385 -16.81 68.70 -20.44
C VAL A 385 -16.30 67.68 -19.43
N ASP A 386 -16.77 67.76 -18.18
CA ASP A 386 -16.33 66.86 -17.11
C ASP A 386 -16.82 65.44 -17.37
N ARG A 387 -18.10 65.30 -17.72
CA ARG A 387 -18.70 64.02 -18.11
C ARG A 387 -18.03 63.44 -19.35
N ARG A 388 -17.68 64.27 -20.34
CA ARG A 388 -16.94 63.82 -21.53
C ARG A 388 -15.58 63.25 -21.13
N ASN A 389 -14.82 63.95 -20.30
CA ASN A 389 -13.51 63.51 -19.84
C ASN A 389 -13.60 62.19 -19.03
N GLU A 390 -14.63 62.02 -18.20
CA GLU A 390 -14.88 60.77 -17.47
C GLU A 390 -15.19 59.61 -18.40
N VAL A 391 -16.09 59.82 -19.37
CA VAL A 391 -16.48 58.79 -20.34
C VAL A 391 -15.32 58.42 -21.26
N GLU A 392 -14.58 59.39 -21.79
CA GLU A 392 -13.47 59.17 -22.72
C GLU A 392 -12.30 58.39 -22.08
N LYS A 393 -12.10 58.50 -20.76
CA LYS A 393 -11.12 57.69 -20.02
C LYS A 393 -11.46 56.20 -20.03
N LEU A 394 -12.74 55.82 -20.12
CA LEU A 394 -13.16 54.42 -20.15
C LEU A 394 -12.70 53.68 -21.41
N ALA A 395 -12.38 54.39 -22.51
CA ALA A 395 -11.95 53.78 -23.76
C ALA A 395 -10.71 52.88 -23.57
N GLN A 396 -9.75 53.30 -22.75
CA GLN A 396 -8.54 52.53 -22.47
C GLN A 396 -8.86 51.20 -21.79
N THR A 397 -9.64 51.26 -20.71
CA THR A 397 -10.09 50.07 -19.97
C THR A 397 -10.90 49.16 -20.88
N LEU A 398 -11.81 49.72 -21.68
CA LEU A 398 -12.67 48.96 -22.56
C LEU A 398 -11.88 48.19 -23.62
N ILE A 399 -10.93 48.84 -24.30
CA ILE A 399 -10.08 48.18 -25.30
C ILE A 399 -9.27 47.05 -24.65
N ARG A 400 -8.65 47.33 -23.49
CA ARG A 400 -7.89 46.31 -22.74
C ARG A 400 -8.74 45.11 -22.36
N ASP A 401 -9.92 45.34 -21.79
CA ASP A 401 -10.80 44.28 -21.31
C ASP A 401 -11.34 43.43 -22.47
N VAL A 402 -11.72 44.05 -23.59
CA VAL A 402 -12.16 43.32 -24.79
C VAL A 402 -11.04 42.43 -25.33
N LEU A 403 -9.81 42.94 -25.45
CA LEU A 403 -8.67 42.14 -25.92
C LEU A 403 -8.32 41.02 -24.92
N ARG A 404 -8.22 41.36 -23.63
CA ARG A 404 -7.93 40.40 -22.57
C ARG A 404 -8.93 39.24 -22.56
N ILE A 405 -10.22 39.54 -22.64
CA ILE A 405 -11.28 38.54 -22.60
C ILE A 405 -11.32 37.74 -23.90
N PHE A 406 -11.57 38.42 -25.02
CA PHE A 406 -11.91 37.74 -26.28
C PHE A 406 -10.71 37.23 -27.08
N TRP A 407 -9.52 37.84 -26.94
CA TRP A 407 -8.30 37.38 -27.65
C TRP A 407 -7.44 36.45 -26.81
N PHE A 408 -7.43 36.60 -25.49
CA PHE A 408 -6.54 35.81 -24.62
C PHE A 408 -7.28 34.82 -23.74
N ARG A 409 -8.23 35.25 -22.90
CA ARG A 409 -8.81 34.36 -21.89
C ARG A 409 -9.74 33.29 -22.44
N LEU A 410 -10.41 33.52 -23.57
CA LEU A 410 -11.11 32.44 -24.28
C LEU A 410 -10.13 31.36 -24.76
N MET A 411 -8.92 31.77 -25.17
CA MET A 411 -7.85 30.88 -25.61
C MET A 411 -7.15 30.15 -24.46
N ILE A 412 -7.64 30.23 -23.22
CA ILE A 412 -7.18 29.43 -22.08
C ILE A 412 -8.15 28.26 -21.83
N GLN A 413 -9.40 28.38 -22.26
CA GLN A 413 -10.40 27.35 -22.03
C GLN A 413 -10.13 26.09 -22.88
N GLU A 414 -10.62 24.95 -22.41
CA GLU A 414 -10.61 23.67 -23.14
C GLU A 414 -11.99 22.98 -22.97
N PRO A 415 -12.79 22.81 -24.03
CA PRO A 415 -12.55 23.29 -25.40
C PRO A 415 -12.65 24.83 -25.50
N ILE A 416 -12.12 25.40 -26.58
CA ILE A 416 -12.10 26.85 -26.84
C ILE A 416 -13.53 27.34 -27.16
N PRO A 417 -14.06 28.35 -26.43
CA PRO A 417 -15.37 28.94 -26.70
C PRO A 417 -15.42 29.71 -28.03
N GLU A 418 -16.61 29.72 -28.60
CA GLU A 418 -16.99 30.46 -29.78
C GLU A 418 -17.73 31.76 -29.41
N ILE A 419 -17.66 32.73 -30.31
CA ILE A 419 -18.36 34.02 -30.20
C ILE A 419 -19.31 34.13 -31.39
N LYS A 420 -20.61 34.34 -31.13
CA LYS A 420 -21.63 34.41 -32.17
C LYS A 420 -22.50 35.66 -32.02
N PHE A 421 -22.62 36.44 -33.09
CA PHE A 421 -23.67 37.45 -33.21
C PHE A 421 -24.85 36.84 -33.97
N PHE A 422 -26.06 37.15 -33.50
CA PHE A 422 -27.28 36.84 -34.24
C PHE A 422 -27.60 37.97 -35.20
N GLU A 423 -28.07 37.61 -36.38
CA GLU A 423 -28.42 38.54 -37.44
C GLU A 423 -29.87 39.02 -37.28
N SER A 424 -30.20 40.14 -37.93
CA SER A 424 -31.59 40.60 -37.96
C SER A 424 -32.47 39.56 -38.66
N ASN A 425 -33.67 39.35 -38.15
CA ASN A 425 -34.64 38.29 -38.52
C ASN A 425 -34.34 36.89 -37.94
N ASP A 426 -33.25 36.66 -37.21
CA ASP A 426 -33.05 35.38 -36.53
C ASP A 426 -34.18 35.10 -35.53
N LYS A 427 -34.57 33.83 -35.40
CA LYS A 427 -35.58 33.40 -34.42
C LYS A 427 -35.04 33.60 -33.00
N ILE A 428 -35.91 34.03 -32.08
CA ILE A 428 -35.55 34.14 -30.67
C ILE A 428 -35.36 32.75 -30.07
N ASN A 429 -34.20 32.53 -29.46
CA ASN A 429 -33.94 31.37 -28.62
C ASN A 429 -33.61 31.84 -27.20
N PRO A 430 -34.50 31.64 -26.21
CA PRO A 430 -34.29 32.14 -24.84
C PRO A 430 -33.12 31.47 -24.10
N ASP A 431 -32.65 30.30 -24.56
CA ASP A 431 -31.50 29.63 -23.96
C ASP A 431 -30.17 30.26 -24.39
N LEU A 432 -30.15 30.95 -25.53
CA LEU A 432 -28.95 31.54 -26.15
C LEU A 432 -28.95 33.08 -26.12
N MET A 433 -30.10 33.68 -25.83
CA MET A 433 -30.32 35.11 -25.95
C MET A 433 -30.94 35.67 -24.67
N ILE A 434 -30.62 36.92 -24.35
CA ILE A 434 -31.33 37.73 -23.37
C ILE A 434 -31.77 39.01 -24.08
N GLY A 435 -33.05 39.35 -23.92
CA GLY A 435 -33.64 40.57 -24.44
C GLY A 435 -34.77 41.06 -23.54
N ARG A 436 -35.34 42.22 -23.91
CA ARG A 436 -36.63 42.66 -23.38
C ARG A 436 -37.69 42.25 -24.39
N TRP A 437 -38.38 41.15 -24.11
CA TRP A 437 -39.57 40.71 -24.83
C TRP A 437 -40.76 40.88 -23.88
N GLU A 438 -41.71 41.74 -24.23
CA GLU A 438 -42.90 42.10 -23.43
C GLU A 438 -43.97 41.02 -23.62
N ASP A 439 -43.97 39.93 -22.83
CA ASP A 439 -44.96 38.83 -22.84
C ASP A 439 -45.35 38.21 -24.20
N TYR A 440 -44.70 38.61 -25.30
CA TYR A 440 -44.93 38.09 -26.64
C TYR A 440 -44.51 36.62 -26.70
N ASN A 441 -45.26 35.83 -27.45
CA ASN A 441 -44.83 34.49 -27.81
C ASN A 441 -43.53 34.58 -28.63
N PHE A 442 -42.55 33.74 -28.35
CA PHE A 442 -41.26 33.74 -29.05
C PHE A 442 -41.41 33.49 -30.56
N ASP A 443 -42.50 32.84 -30.98
CA ASP A 443 -42.84 32.63 -32.39
C ASP A 443 -43.30 33.90 -33.12
N GLU A 444 -43.67 34.97 -32.39
CA GLU A 444 -44.17 36.22 -32.95
C GLU A 444 -43.10 37.31 -33.03
N ILE A 445 -41.91 37.04 -32.49
CA ILE A 445 -40.80 38.00 -32.43
C ILE A 445 -39.52 37.41 -33.04
N CYS A 446 -38.70 38.30 -33.58
CA CYS A 446 -37.39 37.95 -34.12
C CYS A 446 -36.34 38.94 -33.61
N VAL A 447 -35.07 38.60 -33.80
CA VAL A 447 -33.95 39.50 -33.52
C VAL A 447 -34.06 40.73 -34.42
N ASP A 448 -34.11 41.90 -33.81
CA ASP A 448 -33.92 43.16 -34.52
C ASP A 448 -32.43 43.52 -34.57
N LEU A 449 -31.78 43.51 -33.40
CA LEU A 449 -30.37 43.83 -33.22
C LEU A 449 -29.74 42.95 -32.13
N CYS A 450 -28.70 42.19 -32.47
CA CYS A 450 -27.78 41.62 -31.49
C CYS A 450 -26.66 42.62 -31.18
N TYR A 451 -26.60 43.16 -29.95
CA TYR A 451 -25.64 44.20 -29.58
C TYR A 451 -24.51 43.74 -28.68
N PHE A 452 -24.62 42.53 -28.11
CA PHE A 452 -23.52 41.83 -27.45
C PHE A 452 -23.56 40.36 -27.86
N PRO A 453 -22.43 39.74 -28.23
CA PRO A 453 -22.43 38.40 -28.76
C PRO A 453 -22.70 37.33 -27.69
N LEU A 454 -23.18 36.17 -28.15
CA LEU A 454 -23.16 34.92 -27.40
C LEU A 454 -21.71 34.46 -27.24
N VAL A 455 -21.37 33.94 -26.06
CA VAL A 455 -20.11 33.24 -25.79
C VAL A 455 -20.44 31.88 -25.19
N GLY A 456 -19.97 30.82 -25.82
CA GLY A 456 -20.24 29.45 -25.39
C GLY A 456 -19.43 28.42 -26.16
N ARG A 457 -19.67 27.14 -25.93
CA ARG A 457 -19.01 26.03 -26.62
C ARG A 457 -20.05 25.06 -27.16
N ASP A 458 -19.66 24.31 -28.19
CA ASP A 458 -20.49 23.29 -28.83
C ASP A 458 -21.84 23.86 -29.32
N LEU A 459 -21.83 25.09 -29.86
CA LEU A 459 -23.02 25.90 -30.12
C LEU A 459 -23.99 25.29 -31.14
N ASP A 460 -23.54 24.30 -31.92
CA ASP A 460 -24.33 23.57 -32.91
C ASP A 460 -24.92 22.24 -32.37
N SER A 461 -24.68 21.88 -31.10
CA SER A 461 -25.16 20.62 -30.49
C SER A 461 -25.62 20.80 -29.03
N ASP A 462 -24.96 20.18 -28.06
CA ASP A 462 -25.19 20.32 -26.61
C ASP A 462 -24.53 21.60 -26.09
N TYR A 463 -25.08 22.75 -26.51
CA TYR A 463 -24.51 24.07 -26.26
C TYR A 463 -24.28 24.31 -24.77
N LYS A 464 -23.08 24.81 -24.44
CA LYS A 464 -22.75 25.25 -23.09
C LYS A 464 -22.44 26.73 -23.11
N VAL A 465 -23.44 27.51 -22.71
CA VAL A 465 -23.40 28.97 -22.71
C VAL A 465 -22.59 29.47 -21.51
N ILE A 466 -21.57 30.28 -21.78
CA ILE A 466 -20.85 31.05 -20.75
C ILE A 466 -21.61 32.34 -20.47
N THR A 467 -21.92 33.09 -21.54
CA THR A 467 -22.80 34.26 -21.49
C THR A 467 -23.70 34.31 -22.71
N PRO A 468 -25.02 34.43 -22.54
CA PRO A 468 -25.95 34.55 -23.66
C PRO A 468 -25.73 35.87 -24.40
N SER A 469 -26.16 35.91 -25.66
CA SER A 469 -26.18 37.15 -26.43
C SER A 469 -27.13 38.16 -25.83
N LYS A 470 -26.88 39.45 -26.06
CA LYS A 470 -27.87 40.50 -25.76
C LYS A 470 -28.50 41.02 -27.04
N ILE A 471 -29.81 40.94 -27.10
CA ILE A 471 -30.59 41.31 -28.29
C ILE A 471 -31.67 42.33 -27.96
N ILE A 472 -32.09 43.07 -28.99
CA ILE A 472 -33.38 43.75 -29.04
C ILE A 472 -34.25 42.98 -30.03
N SER A 473 -35.48 42.67 -29.64
CA SER A 473 -36.44 41.98 -30.48
C SER A 473 -37.37 42.96 -31.19
N ARG A 474 -38.04 42.47 -32.24
CA ARG A 474 -39.18 43.13 -32.85
C ARG A 474 -40.23 42.11 -33.27
N PRO A 475 -41.50 42.51 -33.39
CA PRO A 475 -42.53 41.66 -33.97
C PRO A 475 -42.16 41.22 -35.39
N ILE A 476 -42.49 39.97 -35.70
CA ILE A 476 -42.51 39.47 -37.07
C ILE A 476 -43.74 40.11 -37.73
N LYS A 477 -43.52 40.89 -38.78
CA LYS A 477 -44.62 41.34 -39.62
C LYS A 477 -45.14 40.11 -40.36
N ASN A 478 -46.20 39.49 -39.87
CA ASN A 478 -46.95 38.53 -40.66
C ASN A 478 -47.39 39.24 -41.95
N GLN A 479 -47.17 38.61 -43.10
CA GLN A 479 -47.89 38.94 -44.33
C GLN A 479 -49.38 38.62 -44.08
N LEU A 480 -50.06 39.47 -43.35
CA LEU A 480 -51.51 39.61 -43.37
C LEU A 480 -51.76 40.95 -44.04
N ASP A 481 -51.46 40.99 -45.34
CA ASP A 481 -51.97 41.95 -46.33
C ASP A 481 -51.28 41.66 -47.68
N SER A 482 -51.67 40.57 -48.32
CA SER A 482 -51.75 40.44 -49.79
C SER A 482 -52.21 39.04 -50.18
N ASN A 483 -53.47 38.95 -50.60
CA ASN A 483 -53.83 37.95 -51.59
C ASN A 483 -52.93 38.17 -52.82
N GLY A 484 -52.24 37.11 -53.23
CA GLY A 484 -51.69 36.94 -54.57
C GLY A 484 -50.54 37.86 -54.93
N GLU A 485 -49.31 37.39 -54.75
CA GLU A 485 -48.36 37.22 -55.86
C GLU A 485 -47.11 36.52 -55.33
N GLU A 486 -46.88 35.30 -55.79
CA GLU A 486 -45.61 34.60 -55.63
C GLU A 486 -44.50 35.47 -56.23
N ASN A 487 -43.62 35.97 -55.37
CA ASN A 487 -42.33 36.47 -55.83
C ASN A 487 -41.21 35.58 -55.27
N VAL A 488 -40.67 34.80 -56.21
CA VAL A 488 -39.52 33.92 -56.11
C VAL A 488 -38.36 34.66 -55.45
N GLN A 489 -37.90 34.13 -54.31
CA GLN A 489 -36.69 34.57 -53.64
C GLN A 489 -35.46 34.30 -54.51
N ASN A 490 -34.91 35.36 -55.10
CA ASN A 490 -33.53 35.36 -55.56
C ASN A 490 -32.61 35.27 -54.35
N LYS A 491 -31.95 34.12 -54.20
CA LYS A 491 -30.76 33.96 -53.36
C LYS A 491 -29.67 34.89 -53.87
N ASN A 492 -29.52 36.05 -53.23
CA ASN A 492 -28.26 36.78 -53.27
C ASN A 492 -27.31 36.10 -52.30
N ASP A 493 -26.50 35.21 -52.86
CA ASP A 493 -25.32 34.63 -52.23
C ASP A 493 -24.28 35.75 -52.08
N GLY A 494 -24.21 36.32 -50.87
CA GLY A 494 -23.42 37.52 -50.59
C GLY A 494 -23.65 38.08 -49.19
N SER A 495 -23.81 37.21 -48.19
CA SER A 495 -23.86 37.62 -46.78
C SER A 495 -22.49 37.37 -46.14
N ILE A 496 -21.76 38.45 -45.88
CA ILE A 496 -20.59 38.43 -45.00
C ILE A 496 -21.12 38.30 -43.57
N GLY A 497 -21.43 37.06 -43.16
CA GLY A 497 -21.61 36.75 -41.75
C GLY A 497 -20.31 37.01 -41.02
N TYR A 498 -20.31 37.83 -39.97
CA TYR A 498 -19.16 37.99 -39.08
C TYR A 498 -19.08 36.78 -38.14
N ASN A 499 -18.80 35.62 -38.74
CA ASN A 499 -18.30 34.47 -38.03
C ASN A 499 -16.87 34.84 -37.59
N LEU A 500 -16.68 35.13 -36.30
CA LEU A 500 -15.35 35.16 -35.71
C LEU A 500 -14.83 33.71 -35.54
N THR A 501 -15.00 32.88 -36.58
CA THR A 501 -14.48 31.51 -36.64
C THR A 501 -13.00 31.60 -36.98
N ARG A 502 -12.22 31.96 -35.97
CA ARG A 502 -10.86 31.49 -35.86
C ARG A 502 -10.94 30.30 -34.91
N PHE A 503 -10.89 29.05 -35.35
CA PHE A 503 -9.96 28.42 -36.27
C PHE A 503 -10.74 27.37 -37.10
N LEU A 504 -10.67 27.41 -38.44
CA LEU A 504 -10.73 26.21 -39.30
C LEU A 504 -10.57 26.44 -40.82
N ASN A 505 -10.42 27.67 -41.33
CA ASN A 505 -10.10 27.88 -42.75
C ASN A 505 -8.78 28.66 -42.95
N PHE A 506 -7.67 27.97 -42.70
CA PHE A 506 -6.45 28.13 -43.51
C PHE A 506 -6.05 26.73 -44.00
N LYS A 507 -6.88 26.19 -44.90
CA LYS A 507 -6.42 25.22 -45.90
C LYS A 507 -5.90 26.06 -47.08
N LEU A 508 -4.64 25.82 -47.45
CA LEU A 508 -3.99 26.22 -48.70
C LEU A 508 -3.79 27.72 -48.95
N LEU A 509 -2.58 28.19 -48.63
CA LEU A 509 -1.64 28.68 -49.65
C LEU A 509 -0.23 28.24 -49.25
#